data_AF-A0A5E4X273-F1
#
_entry.id   AF-A0A5E4X273-F1
#
_cell.length_a   1.000
_cell.length_b   1.000
_cell.length_c   1.000
_cell.angle_alpha   90.00
_cell.angle_beta   90.00
_cell.angle_gamma   90.00
#
_symmetry.space_group_name_H-M   'P 1'
#
loop_
_entity.id
_entity.type
_entity.pdbx_description
1 polymer ?
#
loop_
_entity_poly.entity_id
_entity_poly.type
_entity_poly.pdbx_seq_one_letter_code
_entity_poly.pdbx_strand_id
1 'polypeptide(L)'
;MSALRRPPVELHRLISELVHRPELVAALREDPDKVHEAFGIPSDQRVQLSADPRKALRDLEVHPNLQFKYLGARGLLTLAPASMAPFLERRGFGDGKDC
;
A
#
# COMPACT_ATOMS: atom_id res chain seq x y z
N MET A 1 -21.75 8.72 -18.74
CA MET A 1 -20.51 8.38 -19.48
C MET A 1 -19.36 8.56 -18.52
N SER A 2 -18.73 7.48 -18.06
CA SER A 2 -17.56 7.59 -17.19
C SER A 2 -16.40 8.07 -18.05
N ALA A 3 -15.90 9.29 -17.84
CA ALA A 3 -14.64 9.70 -18.43
C ALA A 3 -13.58 8.64 -18.07
N LEU A 4 -12.81 8.17 -19.05
CA LEU A 4 -11.71 7.22 -18.82
C LEU A 4 -10.79 7.83 -17.76
N ARG A 5 -10.85 7.29 -16.54
CA ARG A 5 -10.08 7.79 -15.41
C ARG A 5 -8.63 7.48 -15.70
N ARG A 6 -7.78 8.52 -15.80
CA ARG A 6 -6.34 8.34 -16.02
C ARG A 6 -5.77 7.53 -14.83
N PRO A 7 -4.87 6.56 -15.08
CA PRO A 7 -4.19 5.84 -14.01
C PRO A 7 -3.54 6.81 -13.01
N PRO A 8 -3.50 6.49 -11.71
CA PRO A 8 -2.95 7.37 -10.67
C PRO A 8 -1.41 7.30 -10.65
N VAL A 9 -0.77 7.77 -11.73
CA VAL A 9 0.68 7.63 -11.98
C VAL A 9 1.52 8.30 -10.89
N GLU A 10 1.10 9.46 -10.41
CA GLU A 10 1.78 10.24 -9.39
C GLU A 10 1.76 9.51 -8.03
N LEU A 11 0.63 8.88 -7.69
CA LEU A 11 0.52 8.00 -6.52
C LEU A 11 1.39 6.75 -6.67
N HIS A 12 1.44 6.13 -7.84
CA HIS A 12 2.33 4.99 -8.09
C HIS A 12 3.81 5.39 -7.93
N ARG A 13 4.19 6.57 -8.41
CA ARG A 13 5.55 7.10 -8.23
C ARG A 13 5.87 7.30 -6.75
N LEU A 14 4.96 7.90 -5.98
CA LEU A 14 5.12 8.01 -4.53
C LEU A 14 5.33 6.63 -3.88
N ILE A 15 4.50 5.65 -4.22
CA ILE A 15 4.60 4.30 -3.64
C ILE A 15 5.93 3.63 -3.97
N SER A 16 6.47 3.83 -5.18
CA SER A 16 7.79 3.33 -5.55
C SER A 16 8.90 3.98 -4.71
N GLU A 17 8.84 5.30 -4.50
CA GLU A 17 9.83 6.02 -3.69
C GLU A 17 9.79 5.62 -2.21
N LEU A 18 8.60 5.37 -1.65
CA LEU A 18 8.43 4.92 -0.26
C LEU A 18 9.14 3.60 0.04
N VAL A 19 9.35 2.74 -0.97
CA VAL A 19 10.07 1.47 -0.80
C VAL A 19 11.56 1.70 -0.55
N HIS A 20 12.13 2.79 -1.06
CA HIS A 20 13.57 3.05 -1.04
C HIS A 20 13.97 4.15 -0.04
N ARG A 21 13.02 4.90 0.51
CA ARG A 21 13.27 6.14 1.27
C ARG A 21 12.56 6.15 2.64
N PRO A 22 13.18 5.63 3.70
CA PRO A 22 12.60 5.59 5.04
C PRO A 22 12.20 6.97 5.60
N GLU A 23 12.95 8.02 5.24
CA GLU A 23 12.65 9.39 5.63
C GLU A 23 11.35 9.90 4.99
N LEU A 24 11.04 9.47 3.76
CA LEU A 24 9.79 9.78 3.09
C LEU A 24 8.61 9.05 3.75
N VAL A 25 8.82 7.84 4.28
CA VAL A 25 7.82 7.12 5.07
C VAL A 25 7.49 7.88 6.37
N ALA A 26 8.51 8.39 7.06
CA ALA A 26 8.29 9.22 8.25
C ALA A 26 7.50 10.49 7.92
N ALA A 27 7.91 11.22 6.87
CA ALA A 27 7.20 12.42 6.41
C ALA A 27 5.74 12.13 6.02
N LEU A 28 5.48 11.01 5.33
CA LEU A 28 4.13 10.60 4.93
C LEU A 28 3.24 10.27 6.14
N ARG A 29 3.81 9.78 7.24
CA ARG A 29 3.06 9.49 8.47
C ARG A 29 2.73 10.76 9.24
N GLU A 30 3.64 11.73 9.24
CA GLU A 30 3.50 13.00 9.94
C GLU A 30 2.51 13.92 9.22
N ASP A 31 2.71 14.16 7.92
CA ASP A 31 1.88 15.05 7.11
C ASP A 31 1.64 14.46 5.71
N PRO A 32 0.66 13.55 5.58
CA PRO A 32 0.37 12.88 4.32
C PRO A 32 -0.02 13.86 3.21
N ASP A 33 -0.78 14.90 3.52
CA ASP A 33 -1.32 15.83 2.52
C ASP A 33 -0.22 16.65 1.86
N LYS A 34 0.78 17.08 2.63
CA LYS A 34 1.96 17.78 2.11
C LYS A 34 2.82 16.87 1.23
N VAL A 35 3.00 15.60 1.60
CA VAL A 35 3.75 14.63 0.77
C VAL A 35 2.98 14.34 -0.53
N HIS A 36 1.67 14.16 -0.45
CA HIS A 36 0.84 13.96 -1.64
C HIS A 36 0.91 15.16 -2.59
N GLU A 37 0.88 16.39 -2.05
CA GLU A 37 1.02 17.61 -2.84
C GLU A 37 2.38 17.71 -3.53
N ALA A 38 3.46 17.41 -2.80
CA ALA A 38 4.82 17.43 -3.34
C ALA A 38 5.02 16.43 -4.49
N PHE A 39 4.30 15.31 -4.48
CA PHE A 39 4.30 14.32 -5.57
C PHE A 39 3.34 14.66 -6.72
N GLY A 40 2.59 15.76 -6.62
CA GLY A 40 1.64 16.20 -7.64
C GLY A 40 0.38 15.33 -7.70
N ILE A 41 0.00 14.67 -6.60
CA ILE A 41 -1.24 13.89 -6.56
C ILE A 41 -2.44 14.85 -6.71
N PRO A 42 -3.33 14.60 -7.69
CA PRO A 42 -4.51 15.43 -7.93
C PRO A 42 -5.35 15.65 -6.66
N SER A 43 -5.91 16.84 -6.50
CA SER A 43 -6.65 17.22 -5.29
C SER A 43 -7.85 16.30 -5.00
N ASP A 44 -8.56 15.84 -6.02
CA ASP A 44 -9.66 14.89 -5.88
C ASP A 44 -9.19 13.53 -5.32
N GLN A 45 -8.01 13.07 -5.72
CA GLN A 45 -7.39 11.86 -5.19
C GLN A 45 -6.89 12.06 -3.75
N ARG A 46 -6.30 13.23 -3.45
CA ARG A 46 -5.88 13.58 -2.08
C ARG A 46 -7.06 13.58 -1.11
N VAL A 47 -8.19 14.16 -1.51
CA VAL A 47 -9.42 14.14 -0.72
C VAL A 47 -9.90 12.72 -0.46
N GLN A 48 -9.90 11.85 -1.49
CA GLN A 48 -10.25 10.44 -1.32
C GLN A 48 -9.30 9.72 -0.35
N LEU A 49 -7.99 9.93 -0.50
CA LEU A 49 -6.95 9.33 0.34
C LEU A 49 -7.01 9.81 1.79
N SER A 50 -7.38 11.07 2.03
CA SER A 50 -7.53 11.62 3.38
C SER A 50 -8.77 11.05 4.08
N ALA A 51 -9.87 10.86 3.33
CA ALA A 51 -11.12 10.34 3.87
C ALA A 51 -11.07 8.83 4.22
N ASP A 52 -10.63 7.99 3.28
CA ASP A 52 -10.44 6.55 3.51
C ASP A 52 -9.36 6.01 2.56
N PRO A 53 -8.11 5.88 3.02
CA PRO A 53 -7.01 5.36 2.20
C PRO A 53 -7.29 3.99 1.57
N ARG A 54 -7.96 3.07 2.29
CA ARG A 54 -8.17 1.71 1.79
C ARG A 54 -9.21 1.70 0.68
N LYS A 55 -10.29 2.45 0.86
CA LYS A 55 -11.33 2.61 -0.18
C LYS A 55 -10.78 3.38 -1.38
N ALA A 56 -10.07 4.48 -1.16
CA ALA A 56 -9.47 5.28 -2.22
C ALA A 56 -8.56 4.46 -3.13
N LEU A 57 -7.65 3.66 -2.56
CA LEU A 57 -6.74 2.82 -3.34
C LEU A 57 -7.49 1.79 -4.23
N ARG A 58 -8.63 1.26 -3.77
CA ARG A 58 -9.48 0.37 -4.58
C ARG A 58 -10.22 1.12 -5.67
N ASP A 59 -10.83 2.26 -5.32
CA ASP A 59 -11.61 3.10 -6.25
C ASP A 59 -10.73 3.77 -7.34
N LEU A 60 -9.43 3.94 -7.05
CA LEU A 60 -8.42 4.40 -7.98
C LEU A 60 -7.76 3.25 -8.76
N GLU A 61 -8.25 2.02 -8.59
CA GLU A 61 -7.78 0.82 -9.30
C GLU A 61 -6.27 0.57 -9.14
N VAL A 62 -5.70 0.95 -7.98
CA VAL A 62 -4.28 0.71 -7.66
C VAL A 62 -4.06 -0.79 -7.50
N HIS A 63 -3.00 -1.34 -8.10
CA HIS A 63 -2.71 -2.78 -8.02
C HIS A 63 -2.54 -3.25 -6.55
N PRO A 64 -3.07 -4.43 -6.14
CA PRO A 64 -3.06 -4.88 -4.74
C PRO A 64 -1.71 -4.77 -4.03
N ASN A 65 -0.62 -5.18 -4.68
CA ASN A 65 0.74 -5.05 -4.14
C ASN A 65 1.11 -3.60 -3.75
N LEU A 66 0.73 -2.62 -4.57
CA LEU A 66 0.98 -1.20 -4.29
C LEU A 66 0.08 -0.69 -3.16
N GLN A 67 -1.15 -1.20 -3.06
CA GLN A 67 -2.02 -0.89 -1.93
C GLN A 67 -1.37 -1.33 -0.61
N PHE A 68 -0.85 -2.55 -0.54
CA PHE A 68 -0.14 -3.07 0.64
C PHE A 68 1.05 -2.19 1.01
N LYS A 69 1.88 -1.82 0.03
CA LYS A 69 3.05 -0.94 0.24
C LYS A 69 2.63 0.42 0.81
N TYR A 70 1.63 1.06 0.21
CA TYR A 70 1.13 2.36 0.69
C TYR A 70 0.56 2.28 2.11
N LEU A 71 -0.30 1.29 2.37
CA LEU A 71 -0.91 1.10 3.69
C LEU A 71 0.15 0.77 4.75
N GLY A 72 1.17 -0.02 4.41
CA GLY A 72 2.30 -0.30 5.30
C GLY A 72 3.11 0.96 5.60
N ALA A 73 3.41 1.76 4.58
CA ALA A 73 4.09 3.04 4.74
C ALA A 73 3.27 4.00 5.62
N ARG A 74 1.94 4.04 5.48
CA ARG A 74 1.04 4.84 6.34
C ARG A 74 0.84 4.29 7.76
N GLY A 75 1.36 3.10 8.08
CA GLY A 75 1.09 2.43 9.37
C GLY A 75 -0.36 1.95 9.51
N LEU A 76 -1.08 1.85 8.39
CA LEU A 76 -2.48 1.43 8.30
C LEU A 76 -2.63 -0.02 7.85
N LEU A 77 -1.53 -0.73 7.62
CA LEU A 77 -1.59 -2.11 7.23
C LEU A 77 -1.87 -2.99 8.46
N THR A 78 -3.02 -3.67 8.44
CA THR A 78 -3.38 -4.68 9.42
C THR A 78 -3.37 -6.02 8.71
N LEU A 79 -2.42 -6.88 9.05
CA LEU A 79 -2.35 -8.24 8.55
C LEU A 79 -2.85 -9.19 9.63
N ALA A 80 -3.75 -10.10 9.26
CA ALA A 80 -4.06 -11.23 10.11
C ALA A 80 -2.78 -12.08 10.26
N PRO A 81 -2.49 -12.63 11.46
CA PRO A 81 -1.45 -13.64 11.61
C PRO A 81 -1.73 -14.79 10.64
N ALA A 82 -0.79 -15.06 9.74
CA ALA A 82 -0.85 -16.19 8.83
C ALA A 82 0.11 -17.26 9.34
N SER A 83 -0.42 -18.45 9.65
CA SER A 83 0.40 -19.62 9.97
C SER A 83 0.76 -20.37 8.70
N MET A 84 2.03 -20.75 8.56
CA MET A 84 2.48 -21.67 7.51
C MET A 84 2.18 -23.14 7.85
N ALA A 85 1.78 -23.46 9.08
CA ALA A 85 1.55 -24.84 9.52
C ALA A 85 0.57 -25.61 8.61
N PRO A 86 -0.61 -25.05 8.21
CA PRO A 86 -1.54 -25.77 7.34
C PRO A 86 -0.98 -26.04 5.93
N PHE A 87 0.02 -25.27 5.48
CA PHE A 87 0.69 -25.49 4.21
C PHE A 87 1.77 -26.58 4.33
N LEU A 88 2.55 -26.54 5.42
CA LEU A 88 3.62 -27.51 5.69
C LEU A 88 3.06 -28.90 5.96
N GLU A 89 1.98 -29.00 6.74
CA GLU A 89 1.24 -30.24 7.01
C GLU A 89 0.73 -30.90 5.73
N ARG A 90 0.18 -30.11 4.79
CA ARG A 90 -0.33 -30.63 3.51
C ARG A 90 0.76 -31.13 2.56
N ARG A 91 1.99 -30.61 2.66
CA ARG A 91 3.10 -31.03 1.80
C ARG A 91 3.97 -32.13 2.42
N GLY A 92 3.67 -32.58 3.63
CA GLY A 92 4.44 -33.63 4.30
C GLY A 92 5.84 -33.17 4.74
N PHE A 93 6.08 -31.86 4.84
CA PHE A 93 7.28 -31.31 5.49
C PHE A 93 7.10 -31.38 7.01
N GLY A 94 7.04 -32.61 7.52
CA GLY A 94 6.98 -32.90 8.94
C GLY A 94 8.31 -32.56 9.62
N ASP A 95 8.17 -31.84 10.73
CA ASP A 95 9.06 -31.75 11.90
C ASP A 95 10.56 -31.43 11.76
N GLY A 96 11.12 -31.24 10.57
CA GLY A 96 12.47 -30.68 10.38
C GLY A 96 13.57 -31.44 11.14
N LYS A 97 13.38 -32.74 11.38
CA LYS A 97 14.33 -33.59 12.11
C LYS A 97 15.52 -34.08 11.28
N ASP A 98 15.59 -33.68 10.01
CA ASP A 98 16.75 -33.95 9.15
C ASP A 98 17.69 -32.74 9.18
N CYS A 99 18.36 -32.52 10.32
CA CYS A 99 19.53 -31.65 10.45
C CYS A 99 20.68 -32.46 11.07
#